data_AF-A0A0N1CWR5-F1
#
_entry.id   AF-A0A0N1CWR5-F1
#
_cell.length_a   1.000
_cell.length_b   1.000
_cell.length_c   1.000
_cell.angle_alpha   90.00
_cell.angle_beta   90.00
_cell.angle_gamma   90.00
#
_symmetry.space_group_name_H-M   'P 1'
#
loop_
_entity.id
_entity.type
_entity.pdbx_description
1 polymer ?
#
loop_
_entity_poly.entity_id
_entity_poly.type
_entity_poly.pdbx_seq_one_letter_code
_entity_poly.pdbx_strand_id
1 'polypeptide(L)'
;MIAVVESIPPGHVMTYGSVAAALGSRASRGVGQVMAYAGADLPWWRVIRASGHAPRDHEQRALERYRVEGTPIVWSRSGTFRVDLERASYRP
;
A
#
# COMPACT_ATOMS: atom_id res chain seq x y z
N MET A 1 12.97 -1.89 6.07
CA MET A 1 12.00 -1.13 5.25
C MET A 1 11.62 -1.95 4.03
N ILE A 2 12.54 -2.21 3.11
CA ILE A 2 12.33 -3.07 1.94
C ILE A 2 11.77 -4.45 2.32
N ALA A 3 12.43 -5.14 3.28
CA ALA A 3 11.96 -6.43 3.78
C ALA A 3 10.53 -6.44 4.35
N VAL A 4 10.04 -5.31 4.90
CA VAL A 4 8.65 -5.23 5.39
C VAL A 4 7.66 -5.05 4.24
N VAL A 5 8.06 -4.35 3.17
CA VAL A 5 7.21 -4.19 1.98
C VAL A 5 7.15 -5.49 1.17
N GLU A 6 8.27 -6.19 1.05
CA GLU A 6 8.36 -7.49 0.38
C GLU A 6 7.61 -8.60 1.12
N SER A 7 7.51 -8.51 2.46
CA SER A 7 6.80 -9.52 3.25
C SER A 7 5.28 -9.41 3.18
N ILE A 8 4.73 -8.30 2.67
CA ILE A 8 3.28 -8.14 2.50
C ILE A 8 2.85 -9.08 1.36
N PRO A 9 1.99 -10.07 1.60
CA PRO A 9 1.59 -11.01 0.55
C PRO A 9 0.72 -10.33 -0.53
N PRO A 10 0.64 -10.91 -1.74
CA PRO A 10 -0.32 -10.47 -2.76
C PRO A 10 -1.75 -10.38 -2.21
N GLY A 11 -2.51 -9.39 -2.67
CA GLY A 11 -3.89 -9.18 -2.23
C GLY A 11 -4.02 -8.46 -0.89
N HIS A 12 -2.90 -8.21 -0.20
CA HIS A 12 -2.88 -7.55 1.11
C HIS A 12 -2.07 -6.25 1.09
N VAL A 13 -2.33 -5.41 2.08
CA VAL A 13 -1.73 -4.08 2.22
C VAL A 13 -1.39 -3.76 3.67
N MET A 14 -0.44 -2.86 3.87
CA MET A 14 -0.18 -2.20 5.15
C MET A 14 -0.36 -0.70 4.99
N THR A 15 -0.84 -0.03 6.04
CA THR A 15 -0.85 1.44 6.05
C THR A 15 0.54 1.99 6.34
N TYR A 16 0.82 3.24 5.95
CA TYR A 16 2.06 3.92 6.34
C TYR A 16 2.32 3.88 7.85
N GLY A 17 1.26 4.04 8.65
CA GLY A 17 1.34 3.95 10.11
C GLY A 17 1.68 2.53 10.58
N SER A 18 1.10 1.50 9.95
CA SER A 18 1.40 0.09 10.26
C SER A 18 2.84 -0.27 9.91
N VAL A 19 3.35 0.21 8.76
CA VAL A 19 4.76 0.04 8.39
C VAL A 19 5.67 0.77 9.39
N ALA A 20 5.25 1.95 9.87
CA ALA A 20 5.97 2.66 10.92
C ALA A 20 5.98 1.96 12.27
N ALA A 21 4.87 1.37 12.67
CA ALA A 21 4.84 0.54 13.87
C ALA A 21 5.78 -0.66 13.75
N ALA A 22 5.75 -1.37 12.61
CA ALA A 22 6.58 -2.55 12.37
C ALA A 22 8.09 -2.24 12.30
N LEU A 23 8.48 -1.04 11.86
CA LEU A 23 9.88 -0.62 11.74
C LEU A 23 10.38 0.28 12.90
N GLY A 24 9.50 0.68 13.82
CA GLY A 24 9.76 1.74 14.80
C GLY A 24 9.75 3.17 14.21
N SER A 25 10.11 4.18 15.02
CA SER A 25 9.93 5.62 14.67
C SER A 25 10.68 6.13 13.41
N ARG A 26 11.51 5.28 12.77
CA ARG A 26 12.28 5.62 11.56
C ARG A 26 11.47 5.62 10.26
N ALA A 27 10.25 5.09 10.23
CA ALA A 27 9.57 4.83 8.96
C ALA A 27 8.90 6.05 8.30
N SER A 28 8.71 7.17 9.01
CA SER A 28 8.15 8.40 8.42
C SER A 28 8.99 8.89 7.23
N ARG A 29 10.31 8.73 7.29
CA ARG A 29 11.24 9.00 6.19
C ARG A 29 11.25 7.88 5.14
N GLY A 30 10.91 6.67 5.53
CA GLY A 30 11.00 5.48 4.69
C GLY A 30 9.91 5.36 3.64
N VAL A 31 8.69 5.80 3.95
CA VAL A 31 7.59 5.81 2.98
C VAL A 31 7.91 6.71 1.79
N GLY A 32 8.45 7.91 2.04
CA GLY A 32 8.91 8.79 0.97
C GLY A 32 10.00 8.17 0.10
N GLN A 33 10.86 7.33 0.69
CA GLN A 33 11.90 6.60 -0.04
C GLN A 33 11.31 5.47 -0.91
N VAL A 34 10.38 4.66 -0.39
CA VAL A 34 9.66 3.63 -1.19
C VAL A 34 8.93 4.26 -2.37
N MET A 35 8.34 5.44 -2.17
CA MET A 35 7.67 6.22 -3.21
C MET A 35 8.66 6.82 -4.22
N ALA A 36 9.83 7.29 -3.78
CA ALA A 36 10.92 7.68 -4.69
C ALA A 36 11.45 6.47 -5.50
N TYR A 37 11.36 5.27 -4.93
CA TYR A 37 11.63 4.00 -5.60
C TYR A 37 10.39 3.41 -6.31
N ALA A 38 9.34 4.18 -6.62
CA ALA A 38 8.20 3.68 -7.42
C ALA A 38 8.59 3.20 -8.85
N GLY A 39 9.87 3.28 -9.22
CA GLY A 39 10.50 2.64 -10.38
C GLY A 39 11.40 1.43 -10.08
N ALA A 40 11.60 1.03 -8.82
CA ALA A 40 12.32 -0.18 -8.44
C ALA A 40 11.33 -1.34 -8.19
N ASP A 41 11.81 -2.59 -8.33
CA ASP A 41 11.06 -3.87 -8.32
C ASP A 41 10.25 -4.21 -7.04
N LEU A 42 9.99 -3.23 -6.17
CA LEU A 42 9.29 -3.41 -4.90
C LEU A 42 7.77 -3.29 -5.06
N PRO A 43 6.97 -4.04 -4.27
CA PRO A 43 5.52 -3.97 -4.30
C PRO A 43 4.98 -2.73 -3.56
N TRP A 44 5.40 -1.54 -3.98
CA TRP A 44 5.08 -0.25 -3.35
C TRP A 44 3.58 0.01 -3.24
N TRP A 45 2.76 -0.54 -4.16
CA TRP A 45 1.30 -0.43 -4.11
C TRP A 45 0.71 -1.13 -2.88
N ARG A 46 1.42 -2.07 -2.24
CA ARG A 46 0.96 -2.72 -1.01
C ARG A 46 1.12 -1.83 0.24
N VAL A 47 1.70 -0.64 0.11
CA VAL A 47 1.81 0.34 1.20
C VAL A 47 0.93 1.55 0.90
N ILE A 48 -0.10 1.77 1.72
CA ILE A 48 -1.17 2.73 1.40
C ILE A 48 -1.44 3.74 2.52
N ARG A 49 -2.26 4.75 2.20
CA ARG A 49 -2.74 5.72 3.18
C ARG A 49 -3.65 5.03 4.20
N ALA A 50 -3.70 5.59 5.42
CA ALA A 50 -4.61 5.12 6.47
C ALA A 50 -6.11 5.15 6.06
N SER A 51 -6.47 5.97 5.07
CA SER A 51 -7.82 6.03 4.50
C SER A 51 -8.13 4.88 3.53
N GLY A 52 -7.23 3.92 3.33
CA GLY A 52 -7.36 2.85 2.35
C GLY A 52 -7.06 3.26 0.91
N HIS A 53 -6.78 4.54 0.66
CA HIS A 53 -6.47 5.00 -0.68
C HIS A 53 -5.01 4.70 -1.03
N ALA A 54 -4.77 4.37 -2.29
CA ALA A 54 -3.43 4.25 -2.86
C ALA A 54 -2.61 5.53 -2.63
N PRO A 55 -1.27 5.47 -2.75
CA PRO A 55 -0.45 6.67 -2.70
C PRO A 55 -0.89 7.72 -3.72
N ARG A 56 -0.72 9.01 -3.38
CA ARG A 56 -1.10 10.12 -4.28
C ARG A 56 -0.28 10.08 -5.56
N ASP A 57 -0.92 10.47 -6.66
CA ASP A 57 -0.36 10.56 -8.02
C ASP A 57 0.04 9.20 -8.63
N HIS A 58 -0.33 8.11 -7.96
CA HIS A 58 0.01 6.74 -8.32
C HIS A 58 -1.21 5.82 -8.33
N GLU A 59 -2.42 6.39 -8.16
CA GLU A 59 -3.66 5.64 -8.02
C GLU A 59 -3.92 4.69 -9.18
N GLN A 60 -3.70 5.13 -10.43
CA GLN A 60 -3.95 4.32 -11.62
C GLN A 60 -3.00 3.11 -11.71
N ARG A 61 -1.69 3.34 -11.52
CA ARG A 61 -0.69 2.26 -11.50
C ARG A 61 -0.95 1.27 -10.37
N ALA A 62 -1.36 1.76 -9.20
CA ALA A 62 -1.70 0.90 -8.07
C ALA A 62 -2.95 0.06 -8.36
N LEU A 63 -3.97 0.64 -9.00
CA LEU A 63 -5.20 -0.06 -9.37
C LEU A 63 -4.95 -1.25 -10.29
N GLU A 64 -4.07 -1.10 -11.27
CA GLU A 64 -3.67 -2.20 -12.15
C GLU A 64 -3.08 -3.37 -11.35
N ARG A 65 -2.19 -3.06 -10.40
CA ARG A 65 -1.57 -4.09 -9.53
C ARG A 65 -2.59 -4.73 -8.58
N TYR A 66 -3.49 -3.96 -8.00
CA TYR A 66 -4.57 -4.49 -7.15
C TYR A 66 -5.47 -5.46 -7.91
N ARG A 67 -5.79 -5.16 -9.18
CA ARG A 67 -6.56 -6.07 -10.04
C ARG A 67 -5.81 -7.35 -10.33
N VAL A 68 -4.52 -7.27 -10.64
CA VAL A 68 -3.66 -8.45 -10.87
C VAL A 68 -3.56 -9.32 -9.62
N GLU A 69 -3.47 -8.73 -8.44
CA GLU A 69 -3.31 -9.45 -7.17
C GLU A 69 -4.63 -9.87 -6.52
N GLY A 70 -5.77 -9.46 -7.07
CA GLY A 70 -7.06 -9.70 -6.45
C GLY A 70 -7.25 -8.96 -5.11
N THR A 71 -6.56 -7.84 -4.90
CA THR A 71 -6.71 -7.03 -3.69
C THR A 71 -8.15 -6.52 -3.57
N PRO A 72 -8.84 -6.78 -2.45
CA PRO A 72 -10.20 -6.27 -2.22
C PRO A 72 -10.26 -4.74 -2.31
N ILE A 73 -11.09 -4.22 -3.22
CA ILE A 73 -11.32 -2.77 -3.39
C ILE A 73 -12.80 -2.42 -3.25
N VAL A 74 -13.07 -1.24 -2.68
CA VAL A 74 -14.39 -0.63 -2.58
C VAL A 74 -14.43 0.59 -3.50
N TRP A 75 -15.45 0.65 -4.34
CA TRP A 75 -15.72 1.80 -5.21
C TRP A 75 -16.71 2.76 -4.56
N SER A 76 -16.43 4.05 -4.66
CA SER A 76 -17.35 5.10 -4.31
C SER A 76 -18.29 5.39 -5.48
N ARG A 77 -19.41 6.07 -5.19
CA ARG A 77 -20.35 6.53 -6.23
C ARG A 77 -19.75 7.58 -7.16
N SER A 78 -18.71 8.29 -6.74
CA SER A 78 -18.01 9.29 -7.55
C SER A 78 -16.90 8.70 -8.43
N GLY A 79 -16.77 7.36 -8.47
CA GLY A 79 -15.79 6.68 -9.31
C GLY A 79 -14.38 6.62 -8.70
N THR A 80 -14.20 7.04 -7.45
CA THR A 80 -12.96 6.81 -6.70
C THR A 80 -12.95 5.42 -6.08
N PHE A 81 -11.76 4.86 -5.84
CA PHE A 81 -11.62 3.57 -5.17
C PHE A 81 -10.72 3.67 -3.94
N ARG A 82 -10.92 2.74 -3.02
CA ARG A 82 -10.02 2.48 -1.90
C ARG A 82 -9.89 0.97 -1.68
N VAL A 83 -8.79 0.54 -1.10
CA VAL A 83 -8.63 -0.83 -0.62
C VAL A 83 -9.56 -1.05 0.57
N ASP A 84 -10.20 -2.22 0.60
CA ASP A 84 -10.98 -2.68 1.74
C ASP A 84 -10.02 -3.14 2.86
N LEU A 85 -9.72 -2.22 3.77
CA LEU A 85 -8.80 -2.49 4.89
C LEU A 85 -9.31 -3.60 5.81
N GLU A 86 -10.62 -3.86 5.90
CA GLU A 86 -11.12 -4.95 6.75
C GLU A 86 -10.75 -6.32 6.19
N ARG A 87 -10.67 -6.43 4.86
CA ARG A 87 -10.40 -7.70 4.16
C ARG A 87 -8.95 -7.87 3.73
N ALA A 88 -8.23 -6.77 3.55
CA ALA A 88 -6.90 -6.76 2.94
C ALA A 88 -5.76 -6.34 3.90
N SER A 89 -6.05 -5.95 5.15
CA SER A 89 -4.98 -5.51 6.06
C SER A 89 -4.06 -6.67 6.45
N TYR A 90 -2.75 -6.45 6.30
CA TYR A 90 -1.70 -7.35 6.78
C TYR A 90 -1.05 -6.79 8.05
N ARG A 91 -0.71 -7.69 8.97
CA ARG A 91 0.16 -7.42 10.12
C ARG A 91 1.15 -8.58 10.22
N PRO A 92 2.46 -8.33 10.13
CA PRO A 92 3.47 -9.35 10.32
C PRO A 92 3.51 -9.85 11.76
#